data_AF-A0A0C1G8T4-F1
#
_entry.id   AF-A0A0C1G8T4-F1
#
_cell.length_a   1.000
_cell.length_b   1.000
_cell.length_c   1.000
_cell.angle_alpha   90.00
_cell.angle_beta   90.00
_cell.angle_gamma   90.00
#
_symmetry.space_group_name_H-M   'P 1'
#
loop_
_entity.id
_entity.type
_entity.pdbx_description
1 polymer ?
#
loop_
_entity_poly.entity_id
_entity_poly.type
_entity_poly.pdbx_seq_one_letter_code
_entity_poly.pdbx_strand_id
1 'polypeptide(L)'
;TVEQVIAAAASIRNGASEISQASDDLSHRTESQAATLEQTAAALDELTASVKSAAEGARSVEATMEDAKQEARNSGEVVQSAVSAMTEIEESSNKISQIISVIDDIAFQTNLLALNAGVEAARAGEAGRGFAVVASEVRALAQRSSDAAMEIKTLISDSSGQVARGVDLVGKAGDALQSIVSQVTHISQLVSGIAEGAAEQSTGLNEINTGVTQLDQVTQQNAAMVEEATAAGHMLKTDAGKLA
;
A
#
# COMPACT_ATOMS: atom_id res chain seq x y z
N THR A 1 0.24 -80.51 -42.39
CA THR A 1 0.73 -80.68 -43.79
C THR A 1 1.65 -79.51 -44.13
N VAL A 2 2.49 -79.61 -45.17
CA VAL A 2 3.32 -78.48 -45.63
C VAL A 2 2.47 -77.25 -45.92
N GLU A 3 1.27 -77.44 -46.46
CA GLU A 3 0.28 -76.40 -46.72
C GLU A 3 -0.14 -75.62 -45.44
N GLN A 4 -0.28 -76.30 -44.30
CA GLN A 4 -0.57 -75.65 -43.01
C GLN A 4 0.63 -74.82 -42.49
N VAL A 5 1.87 -75.25 -42.76
CA VAL A 5 3.07 -74.51 -42.37
C VAL A 5 3.19 -73.22 -43.20
N ILE A 6 2.95 -73.30 -44.50
CA ILE A 6 2.94 -72.14 -45.41
C ILE A 6 1.85 -71.14 -44.98
N ALA A 7 0.64 -71.62 -44.66
CA ALA A 7 -0.44 -70.77 -44.18
C ALA A 7 -0.10 -70.08 -42.83
N ALA A 8 0.50 -70.80 -41.89
CA ALA A 8 0.96 -70.25 -40.62
C ALA A 8 2.08 -69.21 -40.82
N ALA A 9 3.05 -69.49 -41.69
CA ALA A 9 4.14 -68.56 -42.04
C ALA A 9 3.59 -67.27 -42.67
N ALA A 10 2.60 -67.37 -43.57
CA ALA A 10 1.93 -66.20 -44.13
C ALA A 10 1.21 -65.37 -43.04
N SER A 11 0.53 -66.04 -42.10
CA SER A 11 -0.13 -65.36 -40.98
C SER A 11 0.86 -64.65 -40.05
N ILE A 12 2.00 -65.28 -39.72
CA ILE A 12 3.06 -64.66 -38.90
C ILE A 12 3.64 -63.44 -39.61
N ARG A 13 3.87 -63.53 -40.93
CA ARG A 13 4.38 -62.41 -41.73
C ARG A 13 3.43 -61.21 -41.71
N ASN A 14 2.13 -61.47 -41.83
CA ASN A 14 1.12 -60.41 -41.76
C ASN A 14 1.08 -59.78 -40.36
N GLY A 15 1.04 -60.59 -39.29
CA GLY A 15 1.07 -60.09 -37.92
C GLY A 15 2.35 -59.30 -37.59
N ALA A 16 3.50 -59.74 -38.09
CA ALA A 16 4.76 -58.99 -37.96
C ALA A 16 4.73 -57.64 -38.69
N SER A 17 4.06 -57.56 -39.84
CA SER A 17 3.86 -56.30 -40.57
C SER A 17 2.94 -55.35 -39.81
N GLU A 18 1.86 -55.87 -39.20
CA GLU A 18 0.96 -55.08 -38.35
C GLU A 18 1.67 -54.56 -37.10
N ILE A 19 2.48 -55.40 -36.43
CA ILE A 19 3.31 -54.97 -35.29
C ILE A 19 4.27 -53.87 -35.70
N SER A 20 4.98 -54.02 -36.83
CA SER A 20 5.91 -52.99 -37.33
C SER A 20 5.19 -51.66 -37.55
N GLN A 21 4.00 -51.68 -38.14
CA GLN A 21 3.24 -50.47 -38.41
C GLN A 21 2.70 -49.82 -37.14
N ALA A 22 2.27 -50.63 -36.16
CA ALA A 22 1.85 -50.14 -34.84
C ALA A 22 3.03 -49.55 -34.04
N SER A 23 4.21 -50.16 -34.14
CA SER A 23 5.44 -49.63 -33.52
C SER A 23 5.86 -48.30 -34.13
N ASP A 24 5.78 -48.14 -35.46
CA ASP A 24 6.07 -46.86 -36.13
C ASP A 24 5.11 -45.74 -35.67
N ASP A 25 3.80 -46.04 -35.56
CA ASP A 25 2.82 -45.08 -35.03
C ASP A 25 3.11 -44.72 -33.57
N LEU A 26 3.42 -45.72 -32.74
CA LEU A 26 3.76 -45.50 -31.34
C LEU A 26 5.07 -44.71 -31.20
N SER A 27 6.05 -44.92 -32.09
CA SER A 27 7.29 -44.15 -32.16
C SER A 27 7.00 -42.67 -32.37
N HIS A 28 6.26 -42.34 -33.44
CA HIS A 28 5.90 -40.95 -33.76
C HIS A 28 5.10 -40.27 -32.65
N ARG A 29 4.19 -40.99 -32.00
CA ARG A 29 3.44 -40.48 -30.84
C ARG A 29 4.33 -40.25 -29.63
N THR A 30 5.29 -41.15 -29.38
CA THR A 30 6.25 -41.02 -28.27
C THR A 30 7.18 -39.84 -28.49
N GLU A 31 7.68 -39.61 -29.71
CA GLU A 31 8.46 -38.43 -30.08
C GLU A 31 7.67 -37.13 -29.91
N SER A 32 6.42 -37.08 -30.39
CA SER A 32 5.55 -35.92 -30.23
C SER A 32 5.23 -35.64 -28.76
N GLN A 33 5.07 -36.69 -27.95
CA GLN A 33 4.83 -36.57 -26.51
C GLN A 33 6.07 -36.05 -25.78
N ALA A 34 7.27 -36.54 -26.14
CA ALA A 34 8.53 -36.05 -25.59
C ALA A 34 8.71 -34.55 -25.88
N ALA A 35 8.48 -34.11 -27.12
CA ALA A 35 8.55 -32.70 -27.48
C ALA A 35 7.55 -31.82 -26.70
N THR A 36 6.34 -32.32 -26.47
CA THR A 36 5.31 -31.62 -25.68
C THR A 36 5.70 -31.55 -24.20
N LEU A 37 6.31 -32.61 -23.66
CA LEU A 37 6.81 -32.65 -22.29
C LEU A 37 7.96 -31.67 -22.06
N GLU A 38 8.92 -31.56 -22.99
CA GLU A 38 9.98 -30.55 -22.92
C GLU A 38 9.43 -29.12 -22.88
N GLN A 39 8.47 -28.81 -23.76
CA GLN A 39 7.82 -27.49 -23.77
C GLN A 39 7.06 -27.21 -22.47
N THR A 40 6.38 -28.23 -21.94
CA THR A 40 5.64 -28.12 -20.67
C THR A 40 6.58 -27.91 -19.49
N ALA A 41 7.70 -28.64 -19.43
CA ALA A 41 8.73 -28.48 -18.41
C ALA A 41 9.32 -27.07 -18.45
N ALA A 42 9.67 -26.56 -19.64
CA ALA A 42 10.18 -25.20 -19.79
C ALA A 42 9.17 -24.14 -19.33
N ALA A 43 7.88 -24.30 -19.66
CA ALA A 43 6.83 -23.40 -19.20
C ALA A 43 6.64 -23.45 -17.66
N LEU A 44 6.79 -24.63 -17.06
CA LEU A 44 6.72 -24.79 -15.61
C LEU A 44 7.90 -24.14 -14.89
N ASP A 45 9.10 -24.21 -15.45
CA ASP A 45 10.27 -23.51 -14.92
C ASP A 45 10.07 -21.99 -14.94
N GLU A 46 9.55 -21.45 -16.04
CA GLU A 46 9.24 -20.02 -16.16
C GLU A 46 8.14 -19.58 -15.18
N LEU A 47 7.09 -20.39 -15.03
CA LEU A 47 6.04 -20.15 -14.04
C LEU A 47 6.58 -20.21 -12.60
N THR A 48 7.45 -21.18 -12.30
CA THR A 48 8.07 -21.32 -10.98
C THR A 48 8.93 -20.11 -10.64
N ALA A 49 9.73 -19.63 -11.60
CA ALA A 49 10.51 -18.41 -11.45
C ALA A 49 9.60 -17.18 -11.21
N SER A 50 8.50 -17.08 -11.95
CA SER A 50 7.54 -15.98 -11.83
C SER A 50 6.83 -15.98 -10.47
N VAL A 51 6.38 -17.13 -9.99
CA VAL A 51 5.75 -17.29 -8.66
C VAL A 51 6.73 -16.94 -7.55
N LYS A 52 7.99 -17.39 -7.66
CA LYS A 52 9.03 -17.03 -6.69
C LYS A 52 9.29 -15.52 -6.66
N SER A 53 9.39 -14.89 -7.83
CA SER A 53 9.56 -13.45 -7.94
C SER A 53 8.37 -12.69 -7.34
N ALA A 54 7.14 -13.16 -7.57
CA ALA A 54 5.94 -12.58 -6.95
C ALA A 54 5.97 -12.69 -5.41
N ALA A 55 6.40 -13.83 -4.85
CA ALA A 55 6.53 -14.01 -3.41
C ALA A 55 7.62 -13.13 -2.78
N GLU A 56 8.74 -12.91 -3.48
CA GLU A 56 9.79 -11.97 -3.06
C GLU A 56 9.30 -10.52 -3.15
N GLY A 57 8.61 -10.17 -4.24
CA GLY A 57 7.99 -8.86 -4.43
C GLY A 57 6.96 -8.54 -3.34
N ALA A 58 6.09 -9.49 -3.00
CA ALA A 58 5.12 -9.34 -1.92
C ALA A 58 5.80 -9.04 -0.58
N ARG A 59 6.85 -9.80 -0.22
CA ARG A 59 7.63 -9.55 1.01
C ARG A 59 8.32 -8.18 1.02
N SER A 60 8.85 -7.74 -0.12
CA SER A 60 9.44 -6.40 -0.24
C SER A 60 8.40 -5.30 -0.03
N VAL A 61 7.19 -5.46 -0.60
CA VAL A 61 6.10 -4.50 -0.42
C VAL A 61 5.64 -4.48 1.03
N GLU A 62 5.54 -5.64 1.69
CA GLU A 62 5.18 -5.75 3.11
C GLU A 62 6.13 -4.94 4.01
N ALA A 63 7.44 -5.04 3.78
CA ALA A 63 8.44 -4.25 4.51
C ALA A 63 8.24 -2.74 4.29
N THR A 64 8.03 -2.30 3.04
CA THR A 64 7.77 -0.89 2.72
C THR A 64 6.46 -0.38 3.34
N MET A 65 5.43 -1.23 3.44
CA MET A 65 4.17 -0.87 4.08
C MET A 65 4.32 -0.69 5.59
N GLU A 66 5.15 -1.49 6.26
CA GLU A 66 5.40 -1.31 7.70
C GLU A 66 6.17 -0.02 7.97
N ASP A 67 7.15 0.33 7.13
CA ASP A 67 7.84 1.62 7.20
C ASP A 67 6.85 2.79 7.00
N ALA A 68 5.99 2.72 5.98
CA ALA A 68 4.99 3.75 5.69
C ALA A 68 3.98 3.92 6.84
N LYS A 69 3.58 2.81 7.48
CA LYS A 69 2.70 2.81 8.65
C LYS A 69 3.37 3.44 9.87
N GLN A 70 4.66 3.18 10.09
CA GLN A 70 5.42 3.82 11.16
C GLN A 70 5.55 5.34 10.92
N GLU A 71 5.86 5.75 9.70
CA GLU A 71 5.96 7.16 9.33
C GLU A 71 4.62 7.89 9.49
N ALA A 72 3.51 7.27 9.10
CA ALA A 72 2.18 7.81 9.28
C ALA A 72 1.80 7.94 10.77
N ARG A 73 2.21 7.00 11.63
CA ARG A 73 2.03 7.10 13.10
C ARG A 73 2.81 8.27 13.68
N ASN A 74 4.10 8.39 13.32
CA ASN A 74 4.95 9.50 13.76
C ASN A 74 4.36 10.85 13.32
N SER A 75 3.89 10.93 12.06
CA SER A 75 3.21 12.12 11.53
C SER A 75 1.93 12.44 12.31
N GLY A 76 1.18 11.42 12.74
CA GLY A 76 0.00 11.57 13.59
C GLY A 76 0.33 12.20 14.94
N GLU A 77 1.43 11.80 15.59
CA GLU A 77 1.90 12.40 16.85
C GLU A 77 2.28 13.87 16.70
N VAL A 78 2.95 14.21 15.59
CA VAL A 78 3.31 15.60 15.26
C VAL A 78 2.07 16.46 15.04
N VAL A 79 1.10 15.95 14.28
CA VAL A 79 -0.18 16.65 14.06
C VAL A 79 -0.93 16.84 15.37
N GLN A 80 -1.01 15.81 16.21
CA GLN A 80 -1.65 15.91 17.53
C GLN A 80 -0.97 16.97 18.41
N SER A 81 0.36 17.03 18.40
CA SER A 81 1.13 18.04 19.13
C SER A 81 0.86 19.45 18.58
N ALA A 82 0.76 19.59 17.25
CA ALA A 82 0.44 20.86 16.61
C ALA A 82 -0.98 21.35 16.95
N VAL A 83 -1.97 20.45 17.01
CA VAL A 83 -3.32 20.78 17.48
C VAL A 83 -3.27 21.30 18.91
N SER A 84 -2.60 20.59 19.83
CA SER A 84 -2.48 21.02 21.23
C SER A 84 -1.84 22.40 21.35
N ALA A 85 -0.75 22.66 20.62
CA ALA A 85 -0.09 23.98 20.63
C ALA A 85 -1.01 25.09 20.11
N MET A 86 -1.80 24.83 19.06
CA MET A 86 -2.76 25.81 18.54
C MET A 86 -3.90 26.09 19.53
N THR A 87 -4.39 25.07 20.24
CA THR A 87 -5.37 25.24 21.32
C THR A 87 -4.82 26.10 22.46
N GLU A 88 -3.55 25.89 22.86
CA GLU A 88 -2.90 26.75 23.86
C GLU A 88 -2.79 28.22 23.40
N ILE A 89 -2.51 28.44 22.11
CA ILE A 89 -2.48 29.80 21.52
C ILE A 89 -3.88 30.42 21.54
N GLU A 90 -4.93 29.66 21.23
CA GLU A 90 -6.31 30.13 21.30
C GLU A 90 -6.69 30.55 22.73
N GLU A 91 -6.38 29.72 23.73
CA GLU A 91 -6.60 30.04 25.14
C GLU A 91 -5.83 31.29 25.58
N SER A 92 -4.57 31.42 25.16
CA SER A 92 -3.74 32.60 25.45
C SER A 92 -4.33 33.87 24.82
N SER A 93 -4.80 33.79 23.57
CA SER A 93 -5.44 34.89 22.87
C SER A 93 -6.72 35.35 23.58
N ASN A 94 -7.52 34.40 24.09
CA ASN A 94 -8.71 34.69 24.89
C ASN A 94 -8.37 35.41 26.21
N LYS A 95 -7.31 34.97 26.90
CA LYS A 95 -6.81 35.66 28.12
C LYS A 95 -6.33 37.08 27.81
N ILE A 96 -5.60 37.28 26.71
CA ILE A 96 -5.16 38.61 26.28
C ILE A 96 -6.39 39.50 26.01
N SER A 97 -7.39 39.00 25.28
CA SER A 97 -8.64 39.74 25.01
C SER A 97 -9.33 40.23 26.29
N GLN A 98 -9.37 39.40 27.33
CA GLN A 98 -9.90 39.80 28.65
C GLN A 98 -9.06 40.90 29.31
N ILE A 99 -7.74 40.80 29.26
CA ILE A 99 -6.84 41.84 29.80
C ILE A 99 -7.04 43.18 29.07
N ILE A 100 -7.16 43.16 27.75
CA ILE A 100 -7.41 44.36 26.96
C ILE A 100 -8.76 44.99 27.32
N SER A 101 -9.79 44.20 27.61
CA SER A 101 -11.07 44.72 28.11
C SER A 101 -10.92 45.46 29.45
N VAL A 102 -10.12 44.92 30.37
CA VAL A 102 -9.83 45.57 31.66
C VAL A 102 -9.04 46.88 31.45
N ILE A 103 -8.11 46.91 30.50
CA ILE A 103 -7.35 48.13 30.17
C ILE A 103 -8.27 49.23 29.61
N ASP A 104 -9.22 48.86 28.73
CA ASP A 104 -10.22 49.79 28.20
C ASP A 104 -11.13 50.34 29.32
N ASP A 105 -11.56 49.47 30.25
CA ASP A 105 -12.33 49.88 31.44
C ASP A 105 -11.53 50.86 32.33
N ILE A 106 -10.23 50.61 32.55
CA ILE A 106 -9.35 51.51 33.31
C ILE A 106 -9.17 52.85 32.59
N ALA A 107 -9.00 52.83 31.26
CA ALA A 107 -8.90 54.04 30.46
C ALA A 107 -10.19 54.88 30.55
N PHE A 108 -11.36 54.21 30.48
CA PHE A 108 -12.65 54.86 30.64
C PHE A 108 -12.83 55.48 32.03
N GLN A 109 -12.49 54.75 33.10
CA GLN A 109 -12.51 55.28 34.47
C GLN A 109 -11.57 56.48 34.62
N THR A 110 -10.36 56.41 34.05
CA THR A 110 -9.38 57.50 34.08
C THR A 110 -9.90 58.75 33.37
N ASN A 111 -10.56 58.57 32.22
CA ASN A 111 -11.22 59.65 31.47
C ASN A 111 -12.34 60.32 32.31
N LEU A 112 -13.16 59.53 33.03
CA LEU A 112 -14.19 60.07 33.93
C LEU A 112 -13.59 60.81 35.15
N LEU A 113 -12.53 60.26 35.75
CA LEU A 113 -11.83 60.93 36.86
C LEU A 113 -11.21 62.26 36.41
N ALA A 114 -10.58 62.28 35.23
CA ALA A 114 -9.98 63.48 34.66
C ALA A 114 -11.05 64.54 34.32
N LEU A 115 -12.22 64.11 33.83
CA LEU A 115 -13.37 65.00 33.62
C LEU A 115 -13.83 65.64 34.93
N ASN A 116 -14.02 64.85 35.98
CA ASN A 116 -14.42 65.35 37.30
C ASN A 116 -13.39 66.33 37.88
N ALA A 117 -12.09 66.02 37.76
CA ALA A 117 -11.01 66.90 38.19
C ALA A 117 -10.99 68.22 37.39
N GLY A 118 -11.25 68.15 36.07
CA GLY A 118 -11.37 69.34 35.22
C GLY A 118 -12.54 70.25 35.61
N VAL A 119 -13.69 69.66 35.97
CA VAL A 119 -14.85 70.41 36.46
C VAL A 119 -14.55 71.10 37.80
N GLU A 120 -13.93 70.40 38.75
CA GLU A 120 -13.59 70.98 40.05
C GLU A 120 -12.49 72.06 39.93
N ALA A 121 -11.53 71.87 39.03
CA ALA A 121 -10.52 72.87 38.70
C ALA A 121 -11.13 74.15 38.10
N ALA A 122 -12.13 74.02 37.22
CA ALA A 122 -12.88 75.17 36.69
C ALA A 122 -13.67 75.89 37.80
N ARG A 123 -14.18 75.14 38.77
CA ARG A 123 -14.91 75.67 39.93
C ARG A 123 -14.02 76.48 40.88
N ALA A 124 -12.72 76.13 40.97
CA ALA A 124 -11.72 76.84 41.77
C ALA A 124 -11.18 78.14 41.12
N GLY A 125 -11.62 78.49 39.90
CA GLY A 125 -11.23 79.74 39.24
C GLY A 125 -9.73 79.84 38.92
N GLU A 126 -9.11 80.99 39.19
CA GLU A 126 -7.67 81.20 38.88
C GLU A 126 -6.74 80.24 39.65
N ALA A 127 -7.10 79.81 40.86
CA ALA A 127 -6.29 78.88 41.65
C ALA A 127 -6.25 77.46 41.05
N GLY A 128 -7.27 77.07 40.27
CA GLY A 128 -7.39 75.76 39.65
C GLY A 128 -6.79 75.66 38.25
N ARG A 129 -6.27 76.76 37.69
CA ARG A 129 -5.89 76.85 36.26
C ARG A 129 -4.80 75.84 35.85
N GLY A 130 -3.83 75.59 36.72
CA GLY A 130 -2.80 74.56 36.50
C GLY A 130 -3.35 73.13 36.57
N PHE A 131 -4.27 72.86 37.50
CA PHE A 131 -4.95 71.56 37.62
C PHE A 131 -5.85 71.26 36.41
N ALA A 132 -6.50 72.28 35.86
CA ALA A 132 -7.34 72.13 34.67
C ALA A 132 -6.54 71.65 33.44
N VAL A 133 -5.30 72.14 33.28
CA VAL A 133 -4.40 71.70 32.19
C VAL A 133 -3.99 70.25 32.38
N VAL A 134 -3.58 69.86 33.59
CA VAL A 134 -3.23 68.46 33.90
C VAL A 134 -4.42 67.54 33.68
N ALA A 135 -5.61 67.93 34.12
CA ALA A 135 -6.83 67.16 33.91
C ALA A 135 -7.14 66.96 32.41
N SER A 136 -6.96 67.98 31.58
CA SER A 136 -7.11 67.86 30.12
C SER A 136 -6.10 66.91 29.49
N GLU A 137 -4.83 66.95 29.94
CA GLU A 137 -3.77 66.07 29.41
C GLU A 137 -4.00 64.62 29.81
N VAL A 138 -4.37 64.36 31.07
CA VAL A 138 -4.74 63.01 31.56
C VAL A 138 -5.94 62.48 30.79
N ARG A 139 -6.93 63.34 30.49
CA ARG A 139 -8.09 62.96 29.68
C ARG A 139 -7.70 62.57 28.26
N ALA A 140 -6.84 63.36 27.61
CA ALA A 140 -6.34 63.06 26.28
C ALA A 140 -5.53 61.75 26.24
N LEU A 141 -4.71 61.50 27.27
CA LEU A 141 -3.97 60.24 27.43
C LEU A 141 -4.92 59.05 27.61
N ALA A 142 -5.95 59.18 28.45
CA ALA A 142 -6.95 58.15 28.67
C ALA A 142 -7.71 57.78 27.39
N GLN A 143 -8.10 58.78 26.57
CA GLN A 143 -8.72 58.53 25.27
C GLN A 143 -7.78 57.76 24.33
N ARG A 144 -6.51 58.20 24.23
CA ARG A 144 -5.50 57.50 23.42
C ARG A 144 -5.27 56.06 23.88
N SER A 145 -5.30 55.80 25.18
CA SER A 145 -5.20 54.45 25.73
C SER A 145 -6.39 53.57 25.37
N SER A 146 -7.62 54.10 25.40
CA SER A 146 -8.83 53.39 24.98
C SER A 146 -8.79 53.07 23.47
N ASP A 147 -8.42 54.04 22.63
CA ASP A 147 -8.29 53.85 21.18
C ASP A 147 -7.26 52.74 20.87
N ALA A 148 -6.11 52.76 21.53
CA ALA A 148 -5.08 51.72 21.38
C ALA A 148 -5.54 50.35 21.89
N ALA A 149 -6.29 50.30 23.00
CA ALA A 149 -6.87 49.06 23.51
C ALA A 149 -7.86 48.46 22.50
N MET A 150 -8.71 49.27 21.87
CA MET A 150 -9.64 48.81 20.83
C MET A 150 -8.91 48.28 19.57
N GLU A 151 -7.82 48.92 19.16
CA GLU A 151 -6.99 48.44 18.04
C GLU A 151 -6.37 47.07 18.36
N ILE A 152 -5.77 46.91 19.55
CA ILE A 152 -5.22 45.61 19.99
C ILE A 152 -6.31 44.55 20.08
N LYS A 153 -7.50 44.91 20.59
CA LYS A 153 -8.64 43.97 20.67
C LYS A 153 -9.04 43.44 19.30
N THR A 154 -9.03 44.31 18.28
CA THR A 154 -9.32 43.92 16.90
C THR A 154 -8.26 42.94 16.37
N LEU A 155 -6.97 43.26 16.54
CA LEU A 155 -5.87 42.38 16.12
C LEU A 155 -5.90 41.01 16.80
N ILE A 156 -6.23 40.96 18.10
CA ILE A 156 -6.37 39.70 18.84
C ILE A 156 -7.57 38.89 18.37
N SER A 157 -8.70 39.56 18.07
CA SER A 157 -9.88 38.89 17.49
C SER A 157 -9.56 38.26 16.13
N ASP A 158 -8.88 39.00 15.26
CA ASP A 158 -8.46 38.49 13.95
C ASP A 158 -7.48 37.32 14.09
N SER A 159 -6.53 37.42 15.02
CA SER A 159 -5.57 36.35 15.32
C SER A 159 -6.27 35.08 15.84
N SER A 160 -7.25 35.22 16.73
CA SER A 160 -8.06 34.09 17.21
C SER A 160 -8.80 33.40 16.06
N GLY A 161 -9.37 34.17 15.13
CA GLY A 161 -9.99 33.62 13.92
C GLY A 161 -9.00 32.89 13.00
N GLN A 162 -7.75 33.36 12.91
CA GLN A 162 -6.69 32.67 12.17
C GLN A 162 -6.29 31.35 12.84
N VAL A 163 -6.14 31.33 14.16
CA VAL A 163 -5.82 30.14 14.95
C VAL A 163 -6.92 29.08 14.82
N ALA A 164 -8.19 29.47 14.94
CA ALA A 164 -9.32 28.55 14.78
C ALA A 164 -9.34 27.88 13.40
N ARG A 165 -9.05 28.63 12.33
CA ARG A 165 -8.87 28.05 10.97
C ARG A 165 -7.66 27.12 10.90
N GLY A 166 -6.56 27.47 11.58
CA GLY A 166 -5.38 26.62 11.70
C GLY A 166 -5.70 25.27 12.34
N VAL A 167 -6.44 25.28 13.47
CA VAL A 167 -6.89 24.06 14.15
C VAL A 167 -7.75 23.18 13.23
N ASP A 168 -8.71 23.76 12.50
CA ASP A 168 -9.54 23.01 11.54
C ASP A 168 -8.72 22.36 10.43
N LEU A 169 -7.75 23.09 9.85
CA LEU A 169 -6.88 22.56 8.79
C LEU A 169 -5.97 21.43 9.29
N VAL A 170 -5.39 21.59 10.49
CA VAL A 170 -4.54 20.56 11.10
C VAL A 170 -5.38 19.33 11.50
N GLY A 171 -6.61 19.53 11.98
CA GLY A 171 -7.56 18.45 12.25
C GLY A 171 -7.86 17.62 11.00
N LYS A 172 -8.17 18.28 9.87
CA LYS A 172 -8.36 17.61 8.57
C LYS A 172 -7.11 16.85 8.10
N ALA A 173 -5.92 17.37 8.37
CA ALA A 173 -4.67 16.67 8.09
C ALA A 173 -4.55 15.40 8.96
N GLY A 174 -4.96 15.46 10.22
CA GLY A 174 -5.04 14.31 11.12
C GLY A 174 -5.98 13.22 10.61
N ASP A 175 -7.19 13.60 10.19
CA ASP A 175 -8.17 12.67 9.61
C ASP A 175 -7.64 12.00 8.33
N ALA A 176 -6.96 12.77 7.47
CA ALA A 176 -6.33 12.25 6.26
C ALA A 176 -5.22 11.23 6.59
N LEU A 177 -4.38 11.50 7.59
CA LEU A 177 -3.37 10.55 8.06
C LEU A 177 -4.00 9.27 8.63
N GLN A 178 -5.09 9.40 9.40
CA GLN A 178 -5.83 8.24 9.92
C GLN A 178 -6.35 7.35 8.77
N SER A 179 -6.88 7.96 7.71
CA SER A 179 -7.30 7.26 6.49
C SER A 179 -6.14 6.56 5.79
N ILE A 180 -4.96 7.21 5.70
CA ILE A 180 -3.75 6.61 5.12
C ILE A 180 -3.34 5.38 5.93
N VAL A 181 -3.29 5.45 7.26
CA VAL A 181 -2.94 4.31 8.13
C VAL A 181 -3.89 3.13 7.89
N SER A 182 -5.19 3.38 7.78
CA SER A 182 -6.18 2.35 7.48
C SER A 182 -5.93 1.71 6.12
N GLN A 183 -5.63 2.52 5.10
CA GLN A 183 -5.40 2.04 3.73
C GLN A 183 -4.09 1.25 3.61
N VAL A 184 -3.02 1.69 4.27
CA VAL A 184 -1.75 0.94 4.36
C VAL A 184 -1.96 -0.41 5.06
N THR A 185 -2.75 -0.43 6.13
CA THR A 185 -3.09 -1.68 6.84
C THR A 185 -3.85 -2.65 5.92
N HIS A 186 -4.81 -2.14 5.14
CA HIS A 186 -5.56 -2.97 4.19
C HIS A 186 -4.65 -3.51 3.06
N ILE A 187 -3.76 -2.69 2.52
CA ILE A 187 -2.78 -3.13 1.51
C ILE A 187 -1.85 -4.21 2.08
N SER A 188 -1.37 -4.04 3.30
CA SER A 188 -0.54 -5.05 3.99
C SER A 188 -1.25 -6.41 4.09
N GLN A 189 -2.55 -6.43 4.41
CA GLN A 189 -3.35 -7.67 4.42
C GLN A 189 -3.45 -8.32 3.05
N LEU A 190 -3.70 -7.54 1.99
CA LEU A 190 -3.77 -8.05 0.62
C LEU A 190 -2.43 -8.63 0.17
N VAL A 191 -1.33 -7.96 0.48
CA VAL A 191 0.03 -8.40 0.15
C VAL A 191 0.40 -9.68 0.90
N SER A 192 -0.01 -9.81 2.17
CA SER A 192 0.13 -11.04 2.94
C SER A 192 -0.61 -12.20 2.26
N GLY A 193 -1.84 -11.98 1.79
CA GLY A 193 -2.59 -12.97 1.01
C GLY A 193 -1.93 -13.36 -0.32
N ILE A 194 -1.26 -12.41 -1.01
CA ILE A 194 -0.46 -12.71 -2.21
C ILE A 194 0.74 -13.60 -1.86
N ALA A 195 1.44 -13.31 -0.76
CA ALA A 195 2.58 -14.10 -0.32
C ALA A 195 2.18 -15.54 0.05
N GLU A 196 1.05 -15.71 0.74
CA GLU A 196 0.48 -17.01 1.07
C GLU A 196 0.07 -17.78 -0.19
N GLY A 197 -0.68 -17.14 -1.10
CA GLY A 197 -1.08 -17.76 -2.37
C GLY A 197 0.10 -18.14 -3.27
N ALA A 198 1.18 -17.33 -3.27
CA ALA A 198 2.40 -17.66 -4.00
C ALA A 198 3.14 -18.86 -3.38
N ALA A 199 3.11 -19.02 -2.05
CA ALA A 199 3.68 -20.19 -1.38
C ALA A 199 2.90 -21.48 -1.69
N GLU A 200 1.56 -21.39 -1.72
CA GLU A 200 0.70 -22.50 -2.16
C GLU A 200 0.96 -22.87 -3.63
N GLN A 201 1.01 -21.88 -4.52
CA GLN A 201 1.34 -22.09 -5.94
C GLN A 201 2.72 -22.74 -6.12
N SER A 202 3.73 -22.31 -5.36
CA SER A 202 5.06 -22.93 -5.41
C SER A 202 5.02 -24.39 -4.99
N THR A 203 4.17 -24.75 -4.02
CA THR A 203 3.98 -26.15 -3.60
C THR A 203 3.31 -26.96 -4.71
N GLY A 204 2.23 -26.44 -5.30
CA GLY A 204 1.54 -27.10 -6.42
C GLY A 204 2.43 -27.26 -7.65
N LEU A 205 3.28 -26.28 -7.96
CA LEU A 205 4.23 -26.38 -9.07
C LEU A 205 5.29 -27.47 -8.84
N ASN A 206 5.75 -27.68 -7.60
CA ASN A 206 6.66 -28.78 -7.28
C ASN A 206 5.99 -30.16 -7.48
N GLU A 207 4.72 -30.30 -7.15
CA GLU A 207 3.95 -31.53 -7.41
C GLU A 207 3.79 -31.77 -8.92
N ILE A 208 3.46 -30.73 -9.69
CA ILE A 208 3.35 -30.82 -11.15
C ILE A 208 4.71 -31.20 -11.76
N ASN A 209 5.80 -30.59 -11.32
CA ASN A 209 7.15 -30.89 -11.82
C ASN A 209 7.53 -32.36 -11.56
N THR A 210 7.15 -32.90 -10.40
CA THR A 210 7.30 -34.33 -10.09
C THR A 210 6.51 -35.20 -11.06
N GLY A 211 5.26 -34.81 -11.37
CA GLY A 211 4.42 -35.49 -12.36
C GLY A 211 5.01 -35.47 -13.77
N VAL A 212 5.57 -34.34 -14.21
CA VAL A 212 6.26 -34.22 -15.51
C VAL A 212 7.49 -35.12 -15.58
N THR A 213 8.28 -35.19 -14.51
CA THR A 213 9.43 -36.11 -14.43
C THR A 213 8.99 -37.57 -14.56
N GLN A 214 7.87 -37.94 -13.95
CA GLN A 214 7.31 -39.29 -14.08
C GLN A 214 6.81 -39.59 -15.50
N LEU A 215 6.19 -38.61 -16.16
CA LEU A 215 5.74 -38.73 -17.55
C LEU A 215 6.92 -38.85 -18.51
N ASP A 216 8.01 -38.13 -18.29
CA ASP A 216 9.25 -38.26 -19.06
C ASP A 216 9.82 -39.69 -18.94
N GLN A 217 9.89 -40.24 -17.72
CA GLN A 217 10.35 -41.61 -17.51
C GLN A 217 9.49 -42.65 -18.27
N VAL A 218 8.16 -42.51 -18.23
CA VAL A 218 7.25 -43.40 -18.98
C VAL A 218 7.43 -43.22 -20.49
N THR A 219 7.65 -41.99 -20.95
CA THR A 219 7.89 -41.69 -22.37
C THR A 219 9.19 -42.34 -22.87
N GLN A 220 10.26 -42.30 -22.08
CA GLN A 220 11.51 -43.00 -22.38
C GLN A 220 11.33 -44.53 -22.38
N GLN A 221 10.55 -45.08 -21.44
CA GLN A 221 10.21 -46.51 -21.45
C GLN A 221 9.39 -46.91 -22.69
N ASN A 222 8.46 -46.06 -23.14
CA ASN A 222 7.72 -46.30 -24.39
C ASN A 222 8.66 -46.31 -25.59
N ALA A 223 9.63 -45.40 -25.66
CA ALA A 223 10.62 -45.39 -26.73
C ALA A 223 11.44 -46.69 -26.76
N ALA A 224 11.91 -47.16 -25.61
CA ALA A 224 12.61 -48.45 -25.50
C ALA A 224 11.73 -49.63 -25.91
N MET A 225 10.46 -49.67 -25.46
CA MET A 225 9.50 -50.71 -25.87
C MET A 225 9.24 -50.71 -27.38
N VAL A 226 9.17 -49.54 -28.01
CA VAL A 226 9.01 -49.42 -29.46
C VAL A 226 10.21 -50.00 -30.20
N GLU A 227 11.44 -49.73 -29.74
CA GLU A 227 12.65 -50.32 -30.33
C GLU A 227 12.64 -51.85 -30.22
N GLU A 228 12.30 -52.38 -29.03
CA GLU A 228 12.20 -53.82 -28.80
C GLU A 228 11.11 -54.48 -29.66
N ALA A 229 9.91 -53.88 -29.74
CA ALA A 229 8.80 -54.38 -30.54
C ALA A 229 9.10 -54.35 -32.04
N THR A 230 9.79 -53.30 -32.52
CA THR A 230 10.23 -53.18 -33.92
C THR A 230 11.26 -54.26 -34.26
N ALA A 231 12.25 -54.49 -33.38
CA ALA A 231 13.23 -55.55 -33.54
C ALA A 231 12.57 -56.95 -33.56
N ALA A 232 11.62 -57.21 -32.64
CA ALA A 232 10.86 -58.45 -32.59
C ALA A 232 10.02 -58.67 -33.86
N GLY A 233 9.34 -57.63 -34.35
CA GLY A 233 8.60 -57.67 -35.61
C GLY A 233 9.49 -58.02 -36.81
N HIS A 234 10.69 -57.42 -36.89
CA HIS A 234 11.66 -57.75 -37.94
C HIS A 234 12.16 -59.19 -37.88
N MET A 235 12.42 -59.72 -36.67
CA MET A 235 12.79 -61.12 -36.49
C MET A 235 11.67 -62.07 -36.93
N LEU A 236 10.42 -61.83 -36.51
CA LEU A 236 9.26 -62.62 -36.91
C LEU A 236 9.05 -62.61 -38.43
N LYS A 237 9.19 -61.46 -39.08
CA LYS A 237 9.10 -61.33 -40.55
C LYS A 237 10.17 -62.17 -41.24
N THR A 238 11.39 -62.15 -40.71
CA THR A 238 12.53 -62.91 -41.25
C THR A 238 12.31 -64.41 -41.10
N ASP A 239 11.88 -64.88 -39.93
CA ASP A 239 11.66 -66.30 -39.67
C ASP A 239 10.45 -66.85 -40.44
N ALA A 240 9.39 -66.07 -40.58
CA ALA A 240 8.27 -66.39 -41.48
C ALA A 240 8.70 -66.49 -42.96
N GLY A 241 9.73 -65.75 -43.37
CA GLY A 241 10.32 -65.85 -44.71
C GLY A 241 11.13 -67.13 -44.91
N LYS A 242 11.74 -67.69 -43.86
CA LYS A 242 12.48 -68.97 -43.91
C LYS A 242 11.57 -70.20 -43.92
N LEU A 243 10.34 -70.07 -43.41
CA LEU A 243 9.34 -71.15 -43.31
C LEU A 243 8.43 -71.28 -44.54
N ALA A 244 8.45 -70.28 -45.42
CA ALA A 244 7.65 -70.21 -46.64
C ALA A 244 8.36 -70.89 -47.82
#